data_AF-A0AA36D2T1-F1
#
_entry.id   AF-A0AA36D2T1-F1
#
_cell.length_a   1.000
_cell.length_b   1.000
_cell.length_c   1.000
_cell.angle_alpha   90.00
_cell.angle_beta   90.00
_cell.angle_gamma   90.00
#
_symmetry.space_group_name_H-M   'P 1'
#
loop_
_entity.id
_entity.type
_entity.pdbx_description
1 polymer ?
#
loop_
_entity_poly.entity_id
_entity_poly.type
_entity_poly.pdbx_seq_one_letter_code
_entity_poly.pdbx_strand_id
1 'polypeptide(L)'
;MNRPLLQLSRQFVAAQKRSLHKGVDSTPPLRWVSVPEKLGLYAFIALTFLSYPTSVMLRLDSLRPRAENDLAPEVQAQIDEIRAAKLAAKH
;
A
#
# COMPACT_ATOMS: atom_id res chain seq x y z
N MET A 1 -11.68 -24.63 20.28
CA MET A 1 -11.81 -23.38 21.05
C MET A 1 -12.12 -22.23 20.08
N ASN A 2 -13.22 -22.31 19.30
CA ASN A 2 -13.46 -21.43 18.14
C ASN A 2 -14.90 -20.89 18.10
N ARG A 3 -15.62 -20.98 19.23
CA ARG A 3 -17.01 -20.53 19.39
C ARG A 3 -17.23 -19.05 19.00
N PRO A 4 -16.34 -18.09 19.32
CA PRO A 4 -16.59 -16.70 18.94
C PRO A 4 -16.52 -16.48 17.42
N LEU A 5 -15.61 -17.16 16.72
CA LEU A 5 -15.50 -17.07 15.26
C LEU A 5 -16.72 -17.66 14.54
N LEU A 6 -17.25 -18.79 15.05
CA LEU A 6 -18.46 -19.41 14.54
C LEU A 6 -19.72 -18.58 14.84
N GLN A 7 -19.73 -17.82 15.94
CA GLN A 7 -20.81 -16.92 16.29
C GLN A 7 -20.79 -15.66 15.41
N LEU A 8 -19.60 -15.13 15.13
CA LEU A 8 -19.38 -14.02 14.20
C LEU A 8 -19.84 -14.39 12.78
N SER A 9 -19.43 -15.56 12.27
CA SER A 9 -19.84 -16.01 10.92
C SER A 9 -21.36 -16.21 10.81
N ARG A 10 -22.01 -16.72 11.87
CA ARG A 10 -23.47 -16.82 11.93
C ARG A 10 -24.17 -15.46 11.94
N GLN A 11 -23.59 -14.46 12.61
CA GLN A 11 -24.10 -13.09 12.59
C GLN A 11 -23.99 -12.46 11.19
N PHE A 12 -22.86 -12.64 10.50
CA PHE A 12 -22.69 -12.18 9.12
C PHE A 12 -23.70 -12.83 8.16
N VAL A 13 -23.89 -14.14 8.24
CA VAL A 13 -24.85 -14.87 7.40
C VAL A 13 -26.30 -14.41 7.67
N ALA A 14 -26.66 -14.14 8.94
CA ALA A 14 -27.99 -13.64 9.28
C ALA A 14 -28.22 -12.19 8.78
N ALA A 15 -27.21 -11.33 8.87
CA ALA A 15 -27.26 -9.97 8.33
C ALA A 15 -27.40 -9.99 6.79
N GLN A 16 -26.66 -10.86 6.12
CA GLN A 16 -26.71 -11.01 4.67
C GLN A 16 -28.07 -11.55 4.19
N LYS A 17 -28.65 -12.54 4.89
CA LYS A 17 -30.00 -13.04 4.60
C LYS A 17 -31.08 -11.97 4.79
N ARG A 18 -30.96 -11.11 5.80
CA ARG A 18 -31.88 -9.97 5.99
C ARG A 18 -31.72 -8.90 4.90
N SER A 19 -30.50 -8.64 4.44
CA SER A 19 -30.23 -7.73 3.32
C SER A 19 -30.83 -8.23 2.00
N LEU A 20 -30.89 -9.54 1.80
CA LEU A 20 -31.51 -10.14 0.61
C LEU A 20 -33.05 -10.19 0.72
N HIS A 21 -33.59 -10.56 1.88
CA HIS A 21 -35.04 -10.74 2.07
C HIS A 21 -35.80 -9.41 2.21
N LYS A 22 -35.15 -8.34 2.68
CA LYS A 22 -35.79 -7.01 2.73
C LYS A 22 -35.74 -6.27 1.41
N GLY A 23 -35.22 -6.90 0.36
CA GLY A 23 -34.91 -6.25 -0.90
C GLY A 23 -33.84 -5.18 -0.71
N VAL A 24 -33.07 -4.94 -1.76
CA VAL A 24 -32.35 -3.67 -1.91
C VAL A 24 -33.35 -2.59 -2.37
N ASP A 25 -34.63 -2.71 -2.01
CA ASP A 25 -35.63 -1.65 -2.10
C ASP A 25 -35.39 -0.68 -0.93
N SER A 26 -34.15 -0.19 -0.85
CA SER A 26 -33.90 1.11 -0.27
C SER A 26 -34.83 2.05 -1.01
N THR A 27 -35.58 2.88 -0.29
CA THR A 27 -36.20 4.08 -0.87
C THR A 27 -35.25 4.62 -1.93
N PRO A 28 -35.71 4.84 -3.18
CA PRO A 28 -34.82 5.25 -4.27
C PRO A 28 -33.93 6.37 -3.75
N PRO A 29 -32.61 6.28 -3.98
CA PRO A 29 -31.68 7.21 -3.36
C PRO A 29 -32.21 8.63 -3.58
N LEU A 30 -32.40 9.38 -2.50
CA LEU A 30 -33.03 10.72 -2.50
C LEU A 30 -32.45 11.64 -3.58
N ARG A 31 -31.21 11.36 -4.01
CA ARG A 31 -30.62 11.81 -5.27
C ARG A 31 -29.96 10.66 -6.00
N TRP A 32 -30.29 10.52 -7.28
CA TRP A 32 -29.50 9.71 -8.21
C TRP A 32 -28.08 10.29 -8.29
N VAL A 33 -27.08 9.42 -8.18
CA VAL A 33 -25.66 9.75 -8.36
C VAL A 33 -25.18 8.96 -9.56
N SER A 34 -24.68 9.67 -10.56
CA SER A 34 -24.14 9.11 -11.79
C SER A 34 -22.88 8.27 -11.51
N VAL A 35 -22.57 7.33 -12.41
CA VAL A 35 -21.35 6.51 -12.30
C VAL A 35 -20.08 7.37 -12.25
N PRO A 36 -19.93 8.43 -13.06
CA PRO A 36 -18.79 9.33 -12.97
C PRO A 36 -18.65 10.01 -11.61
N GLU A 37 -19.75 10.46 -10.99
CA GLU A 37 -19.71 11.07 -9.66
C GLU A 37 -19.25 10.07 -8.59
N LYS A 38 -19.68 8.80 -8.69
CA LYS A 38 -19.19 7.73 -7.80
C LYS A 38 -17.70 7.52 -7.99
N LEU A 39 -17.24 7.40 -9.23
CA LEU A 39 -15.82 7.23 -9.54
C LEU A 39 -14.99 8.42 -9.04
N GLY A 40 -15.48 9.64 -9.24
CA GLY A 40 -14.85 10.86 -8.75
C GLY A 40 -14.74 10.88 -7.23
N LEU A 41 -15.79 10.51 -6.51
CA LEU A 41 -15.77 10.43 -5.05
C LEU A 41 -14.77 9.38 -4.56
N TYR A 42 -14.76 8.18 -5.15
CA TYR A 42 -13.80 7.13 -4.79
C TYR A 42 -12.36 7.54 -5.08
N ALA A 43 -12.10 8.14 -6.25
CA ALA A 43 -10.78 8.64 -6.61
C ALA A 43 -10.33 9.76 -5.67
N PHE A 44 -11.22 10.69 -5.31
CA PHE A 44 -10.93 11.76 -4.36
C PHE A 44 -10.55 11.21 -2.99
N ILE A 45 -11.31 10.26 -2.46
CA ILE A 45 -11.00 9.59 -1.19
C ILE A 45 -9.64 8.91 -1.30
N ALA A 46 -9.44 8.05 -2.30
CA ALA A 46 -8.20 7.31 -2.48
C ALA A 46 -6.98 8.24 -2.58
N LEU A 47 -7.04 9.27 -3.43
CA LEU A 47 -5.97 10.25 -3.59
C LEU A 47 -5.71 11.03 -2.31
N THR A 48 -6.74 11.44 -1.58
CA THR A 48 -6.57 12.19 -0.32
C THR A 48 -5.80 11.35 0.69
N PHE A 49 -6.20 10.10 0.89
CA PHE A 49 -5.55 9.21 1.85
C PHE A 49 -4.17 8.70 1.39
N LEU A 50 -3.92 8.56 0.08
CA LEU A 50 -2.60 8.17 -0.44
C LEU A 50 -1.63 9.34 -0.58
N SER A 51 -2.12 10.57 -0.75
CA SER A 51 -1.27 11.74 -1.07
C SER A 51 -0.13 11.91 -0.06
N TYR A 52 -0.45 11.87 1.23
CA TYR A 52 0.52 12.03 2.30
C TYR A 52 1.56 10.90 2.37
N PRO A 53 1.19 9.61 2.52
CA PRO A 53 2.17 8.54 2.59
C PRO A 53 3.01 8.44 1.31
N THR A 54 2.42 8.64 0.13
CA THR A 54 3.17 8.66 -1.13
C THR A 54 4.20 9.80 -1.14
N SER A 55 3.83 11.00 -0.70
CA SER A 55 4.78 12.13 -0.62
C SER A 55 5.94 11.88 0.35
N VAL A 56 5.67 11.23 1.48
CA VAL A 56 6.68 10.87 2.48
C VAL A 56 7.62 9.81 1.92
N MET A 57 7.08 8.75 1.32
CA MET A 57 7.87 7.66 0.72
C MET A 57 8.82 8.19 -0.35
N LEU A 58 8.36 9.12 -1.20
CA LEU A 58 9.19 9.74 -2.24
C LEU A 58 10.28 10.67 -1.68
N ARG A 59 10.11 11.17 -0.45
CA ARG A 59 11.05 12.06 0.24
C ARG A 59 11.81 11.36 1.36
N LEU A 60 11.74 10.04 1.46
CA LEU A 60 12.37 9.30 2.55
C LEU A 60 13.88 9.56 2.63
N ASP A 61 14.56 9.63 1.49
CA ASP A 61 16.01 9.86 1.45
C ASP A 61 16.40 11.27 1.94
N SER A 62 15.51 12.27 1.82
CA SER A 62 15.76 13.62 2.35
C SER A 62 15.32 13.78 3.80
N LEU A 63 14.24 13.11 4.21
CA LEU A 63 13.73 13.11 5.58
C LEU A 63 14.61 12.28 6.52
N ARG A 64 15.22 11.22 5.99
CA ARG A 64 16.14 10.34 6.71
C ARG A 64 17.34 10.09 5.81
N PRO A 65 18.41 10.90 5.94
CA PRO A 65 19.67 10.63 5.26
C PRO A 65 20.06 9.18 5.51
N ARG A 66 20.38 8.46 4.43
CA ARG A 66 20.88 7.09 4.57
C ARG A 66 22.15 7.14 5.41
N ALA A 67 22.31 6.18 6.31
CA ALA A 67 23.60 5.99 6.97
C ALA A 67 24.65 5.88 5.86
N GLU A 68 25.74 6.62 5.99
CA GLU A 68 26.87 6.49 5.08
C GLU A 68 27.29 5.01 5.10
N ASN A 69 27.13 4.34 3.96
CA ASN A 69 27.61 2.98 3.76
C ASN A 69 29.13 3.06 3.53
N ASP A 70 29.84 3.63 4.48
CA ASP A 70 31.29 3.68 4.45
C ASP A 70 31.80 2.28 4.80
N LEU A 71 32.33 1.63 3.76
CA LEU A 71 33.10 0.42 3.92
C LEU A 71 34.35 0.77 4.73
N ALA A 72 34.78 -0.13 5.62
CA ALA A 72 36.08 0.01 6.26
C ALA A 72 37.14 0.25 5.17
N PRO A 73 38.10 1.17 5.39
CA PRO A 73 39.03 1.61 4.35
C PRO A 73 39.83 0.45 3.74
N GLU A 74 40.06 -0.59 4.53
CA GLU A 74 40.70 -1.85 4.11
C GLU A 74 39.88 -2.61 3.06
N VAL A 75 38.56 -2.66 3.20
CA VAL A 75 37.65 -3.34 2.27
C VAL A 75 37.52 -2.54 0.97
N GLN A 76 37.52 -1.21 1.06
CA GLN A 76 37.50 -0.34 -0.11
C GLN A 76 38.77 -0.52 -0.95
N ALA A 77 39.95 -0.60 -0.32
CA ALA A 77 41.22 -0.85 -0.98
C ALA A 77 41.23 -2.21 -1.71
N GLN A 78 40.72 -3.27 -1.08
CA GLN A 78 40.60 -4.60 -1.73
C GLN A 78 39.68 -4.58 -2.94
N ILE A 79 38.56 -3.85 -2.88
CA ILE A 79 37.62 -3.72 -4.01
C ILE A 79 38.29 -3.01 -5.19
N ASP A 80 39.07 -1.97 -4.93
CA ASP A 80 39.77 -1.20 -5.96
C ASP A 80 40.90 -2.02 -6.62
N GLU A 81 41.66 -2.80 -5.84
CA GLU A 81 42.64 -3.75 -6.36
C GLU A 81 41.99 -4.80 -7.27
N ILE A 82 40.87 -5.40 -6.84
CA ILE A 82 40.13 -6.39 -7.63
C ILE A 82 39.58 -5.76 -8.92
N ARG A 83 39.11 -4.51 -8.84
CA ARG A 83 38.58 -3.78 -10.00
C ARG A 83 39.69 -3.45 -11.00
N ALA A 84 40.87 -3.05 -10.52
CA ALA A 84 42.05 -2.82 -11.35
C ALA A 84 42.55 -4.09 -12.03
N ALA A 85 42.63 -5.21 -11.30
CA ALA A 85 43.02 -6.51 -11.85
C ALA A 85 42.05 -6.99 -12.96
N LYS A 86 40.73 -6.80 -12.76
CA LYS A 86 39.72 -7.14 -13.76
C LYS A 86 39.78 -6.25 -15.01
N LEU A 87 40.14 -4.97 -14.87
CA LEU A 87 40.34 -4.08 -16.02
C LEU A 87 41.60 -4.45 -16.80
N ALA A 88 42.70 -4.75 -16.10
CA ALA A 88 43.97 -5.15 -16.73
C ALA A 88 43.85 -6.49 -17.46
N ALA A 89 43.06 -7.44 -16.95
CA ALA A 89 42.84 -8.74 -17.59
C ALA A 89 41.87 -8.71 -18.79
N LYS A 90 41.18 -7.60 -19.01
CA LYS A 90 40.20 -7.43 -20.09
C LYS A 90 40.80 -6.77 -21.34
N HIS A 91 42.03 -6.27 -21.23
CA HIS A 91 42.85 -5.75 -22.33
C HIS A 91 43.79 -6.85 -22.84
#